data_AF-A0A651HF28-F1
#
_entry.id   AF-A0A651HF28-F1
#
_cell.length_a   1.000
_cell.length_b   1.000
_cell.length_c   1.000
_cell.angle_alpha   90.00
_cell.angle_beta   90.00
_cell.angle_gamma   90.00
#
_symmetry.space_group_name_H-M   'P 1'
#
loop_
_entity.id
_entity.type
_entity.pdbx_description
1 polymer ?
#
loop_
_entity_poly.entity_id
_entity_poly.type
_entity_poly.pdbx_seq_one_letter_code
_entity_poly.pdbx_strand_id
1 'polypeptide(L)' 'RDEFLDRELFTSVREAAVLAEQFRVEYNVERPHMSLGYLTPAEFAAHCAPPGLLPRSAGEASDSPGVGEAVFTLS' A
#
# COMPACT_ATOMS: atom_id res chain seq x y z
N ARG A 1 -5.58 -5.21 18.23
CA ARG A 1 -5.71 -4.06 19.16
C ARG A 1 -7.04 -3.44 18.79
N ASP A 2 -8.02 -3.51 19.70
CA ASP A 2 -9.44 -3.34 19.39
C ASP A 2 -9.85 -1.86 19.38
N GLU A 3 -8.94 -0.99 18.94
CA GLU A 3 -9.04 0.46 19.06
C GLU A 3 -10.26 1.05 18.36
N PHE A 4 -10.79 0.38 17.35
CA PHE A 4 -12.01 0.79 16.66
C PHE A 4 -13.27 0.36 17.43
N LEU A 5 -13.28 -0.86 17.96
CA LEU A 5 -14.42 -1.42 18.70
C LEU A 5 -14.54 -0.82 20.11
N ASP A 6 -13.43 -0.33 20.66
CA ASP A 6 -13.39 0.34 21.97
C ASP A 6 -13.84 1.82 21.92
N ARG A 7 -13.88 2.44 20.73
CA ARG A 7 -14.20 3.88 20.58
C ARG A 7 -15.67 4.16 20.28
N GLU A 8 -16.34 3.28 19.54
CA GLU A 8 -17.70 3.52 19.06
C GLU A 8 -18.71 2.51 19.64
N LEU A 9 -19.82 3.04 20.17
CA LEU A 9 -21.02 2.27 20.47
C LEU A 9 -21.89 2.19 19.22
N PHE A 10 -21.92 1.03 18.58
CA PHE A 10 -22.75 0.82 17.38
C PHE A 10 -24.19 0.53 17.75
N THR A 11 -25.13 1.22 17.08
CA THR A 11 -26.57 0.98 17.26
C THR A 11 -27.12 -0.07 16.29
N SER A 12 -26.36 -0.37 15.22
CA SER A 12 -26.71 -1.41 14.25
C SER A 12 -25.48 -2.00 13.54
N VAL A 13 -25.61 -3.21 13.01
CA VAL A 13 -24.55 -3.88 12.21
C VAL A 13 -24.22 -3.08 10.95
N ARG A 14 -25.20 -2.43 10.34
CA ARG A 14 -25.00 -1.60 9.14
C ARG A 14 -24.13 -0.39 9.44
N GLU A 15 -24.40 0.29 10.54
CA GLU A 15 -23.60 1.41 11.02
C GLU A 15 -22.16 0.97 11.32
N ALA A 16 -21.99 -0.15 12.03
CA ALA A 16 -20.68 -0.71 12.32
C ALA A 16 -19.88 -1.01 11.03
N ALA A 17 -20.52 -1.56 10.00
CA ALA A 17 -19.86 -1.84 8.73
C ALA A 17 -19.38 -0.57 8.02
N VAL A 18 -20.19 0.48 8.00
CA VAL A 18 -19.81 1.76 7.38
C VAL A 18 -18.64 2.40 8.11
N LEU A 19 -18.72 2.48 9.44
CA LEU A 19 -17.66 3.06 10.26
C LEU A 19 -16.38 2.21 10.20
N ALA A 20 -16.50 0.88 10.12
CA ALA A 20 -15.35 -0.01 9.99
C ALA A 20 -14.60 0.23 8.68
N GLU A 21 -15.31 0.43 7.57
CA GLU A 21 -14.66 0.76 6.30
C GLU A 21 -13.96 2.11 6.32
N GLN A 22 -14.60 3.12 6.93
CA GLN A 22 -13.98 4.43 7.11
C GLN A 22 -12.70 4.33 7.95
N PHE A 23 -12.78 3.65 9.09
CA PHE A 23 -11.63 3.43 9.97
C PHE A 23 -10.53 2.63 9.28
N ARG A 24 -10.88 1.62 8.48
CA ARG A 24 -9.92 0.83 7.70
C ARG A 24 -9.13 1.70 6.74
N VAL A 25 -9.77 2.66 6.07
CA VAL A 25 -9.07 3.57 5.16
C VAL A 25 -8.15 4.51 5.94
N GLU A 26 -8.66 5.16 6.98
CA GLU A 26 -7.87 6.08 7.82
C GLU A 26 -6.64 5.38 8.41
N TYR A 27 -6.82 4.19 8.99
CA TYR A 27 -5.74 3.44 9.59
C TYR A 27 -4.65 3.05 8.58
N ASN A 28 -5.06 2.61 7.38
CA ASN A 28 -4.11 2.14 6.37
C ASN A 28 -3.37 3.26 5.64
N VAL A 29 -3.94 4.45 5.54
CA VAL A 29 -3.43 5.53 4.67
C VAL A 29 -2.93 6.74 5.45
N GLU A 30 -3.44 7.02 6.64
CA GLU A 30 -3.17 8.29 7.34
C GLU A 30 -2.31 8.12 8.58
N ARG A 31 -2.20 6.91 9.14
CA ARG A 31 -1.56 6.68 10.44
C ARG A 31 -0.18 6.02 10.29
N PRO A 32 0.92 6.75 10.51
CA PRO A 32 2.26 6.16 10.55
C PRO A 32 2.43 5.27 11.77
N HIS A 33 3.06 4.11 11.59
CA HIS A 33 3.32 3.17 12.69
C HIS A 33 4.82 3.00 12.90
N MET A 34 5.28 3.13 14.16
CA MET A 34 6.71 2.98 14.50
C MET A 34 7.27 1.61 14.12
N SER A 35 6.46 0.54 14.24
CA SER A 35 6.84 -0.81 13.84
C SER A 35 7.05 -0.98 12.33
N LEU A 36 6.48 -0.07 11.52
CA LEU A 36 6.65 -0.01 10.08
C LEU A 36 7.70 1.05 9.68
N GLY A 37 8.50 1.54 10.64
CA GLY A 37 9.51 2.57 10.39
C GLY A 37 8.92 3.96 10.18
N TYR A 38 7.81 4.29 10.84
CA TYR A 38 7.03 5.52 10.61
C TYR A 38 6.41 5.61 9.22
N LEU A 39 6.14 4.46 8.60
CA LEU A 39 5.32 4.36 7.40
C LEU A 39 3.88 4.00 7.78
N THR A 40 2.96 4.41 6.93
CA THR A 40 1.59 3.89 6.94
C THR A 40 1.57 2.45 6.40
N PRO A 41 0.56 1.64 6.74
CA PRO A 41 0.43 0.29 6.19
C PRO A 41 0.43 0.26 4.65
N ALA A 42 -0.23 1.22 3.99
CA ALA A 42 -0.27 1.32 2.54
C ALA A 42 1.11 1.61 1.93
N GLU A 43 1.86 2.54 2.52
CA GLU A 43 3.24 2.84 2.08
C GLU A 43 4.15 1.64 2.31
N PHE A 44 4.08 1.00 3.46
CA PHE A 44 4.88 -0.20 3.74
C PHE A 44 4.59 -1.31 2.73
N ALA A 45 3.31 -1.56 2.40
CA ALA A 45 2.92 -2.53 1.39
C ALA A 45 3.47 -2.18 0.00
N ALA A 46 3.51 -0.90 -0.38
CA ALA A 46 4.10 -0.47 -1.64
C ALA A 46 5.62 -0.71 -1.70
N HIS A 47 6.33 -0.57 -0.57
CA HIS A 47 7.77 -0.87 -0.48
C HIS A 47 8.07 -2.37 -0.49
N CYS A 48 7.17 -3.20 0.03
CA CYS A 48 7.33 -4.66 0.05
C CYS A 48 6.78 -5.36 -1.20
N ALA A 49 6.02 -4.66 -2.05
CA ALA A 49 5.48 -5.24 -3.26
C ALA A 49 6.61 -5.56 -4.26
N PRO A 50 6.69 -6.78 -4.80
CA PRO A 50 7.68 -7.10 -5.82
C PRO A 50 7.43 -6.21 -7.06
N PRO A 51 8.49 -5.73 -7.73
CA PRO A 51 8.36 -4.93 -8.95
C PRO A 51 7.65 -5.78 -10.02
N GLY A 52 6.37 -5.51 -10.24
CA GLY A 52 5.51 -6.27 -11.16
C GLY A 52 4.05 -6.40 -10.73
N LEU A 53 3.73 -6.16 -9.45
CA LEU A 53 2.33 -6.18 -8.97
C LEU A 53 1.69 -4.79 -8.84
N LEU A 54 2.41 -3.72 -9.19
CA LEU A 54 1.78 -2.41 -9.28
C LEU A 54 0.89 -2.42 -10.53
N PRO A 55 -0.34 -1.87 -10.49
CA PRO A 55 -1.09 -1.67 -11.73
C PRO A 55 -0.19 -0.84 -12.64
N ARG A 56 0.25 -1.47 -13.74
CA ARG A 56 0.95 -0.82 -14.84
C ARG A 56 0.18 0.49 -15.08
N SER A 57 0.83 1.63 -14.86
CA SER A 57 0.27 2.91 -15.26
C SER A 57 -0.13 2.75 -16.72
N ALA A 58 -1.43 2.71 -16.98
CA ALA A 58 -1.98 2.57 -18.32
C ALA A 58 -1.68 3.87 -19.06
N GLY A 59 -0.47 4.00 -19.58
CA GLY A 59 -0.06 5.27 -20.16
C GLY A 59 1.41 5.45 -20.49
N GLU A 60 2.23 4.42 -20.66
CA GLU A 60 3.55 4.61 -21.32
C GLU A 60 3.82 3.46 -22.30
N ALA A 61 3.03 3.44 -23.37
CA ALA A 61 3.49 2.88 -24.64
C ALA A 61 4.45 3.91 -25.27
N SER A 62 5.71 3.90 -24.86
CA SER A 62 6.79 4.48 -25.65
C SER A 62 7.77 3.37 -25.99
N ASP A 63 7.51 2.82 -27.17
CA ASP A 63 8.41 2.02 -27.97
C ASP A 63 9.77 2.74 -28.13
N SER A 64 10.85 2.07 -27.76
CA SER A 64 12.20 2.40 -28.24
C SER A 64 13.16 1.23 -27.95
N PRO A 65 13.61 0.48 -28.99
CA PRO A 65 14.63 -0.54 -28.82
C PRO A 65 16.02 0.10 -28.93
N GLY A 66 16.74 0.13 -27.81
CA GLY A 66 18.17 0.49 -27.76
C GLY A 66 19.00 -0.71 -27.32
N VAL A 67 19.40 -1.53 -28.29
CA VAL A 67 20.41 -2.59 -28.13
C VAL A 67 21.75 -1.96 -27.76
N GLY A 68 22.44 -2.51 -26.74
CA GLY A 68 23.79 -2.08 -26.41
C GLY A 68 24.44 -2.81 -25.23
N GLU A 69 24.91 -4.03 -25.50
CA GLU A 69 26.12 -4.68 -24.95
C GLU A 69 26.46 -4.52 -23.46
N ALA A 70 26.22 -5.59 -22.68
CA ALA A 70 26.88 -5.82 -21.40
C ALA A 70 28.12 -6.70 -21.63
N VAL A 71 29.31 -6.07 -21.68
CA VAL A 71 30.60 -6.79 -21.61
C VAL A 71 30.88 -7.17 -20.15
N PHE A 72 30.80 -8.47 -19.85
CA PHE A 72 31.22 -9.05 -18.57
C PHE A 72 32.76 -9.14 -18.54
N THR A 73 33.42 -8.34 -17.71
CA THR A 73 34.82 -8.59 -17.34
C THR A 73 34.86 -9.41 -16.05
N LEU A 74 35.38 -10.63 -16.14
CA LEU A 74 35.78 -11.46 -14.99
C LEU A 74 37.26 -11.17 -14.65
N SER A 75 37.55 -10.99 -13.37
CA SER A 75 38.89 -11.18 -12.77
C SER A 75 38.72 -11.87 -11.44
#